data_AF-A0A9D8BH78-F1
#
_entry.id   AF-A0A9D8BH78-F1
#
_cell.length_a   1.000
_cell.length_b   1.000
_cell.length_c   1.000
_cell.angle_alpha   90.00
_cell.angle_beta   90.00
_cell.angle_gamma   90.00
#
_symmetry.space_group_name_H-M   'P 1'
#
loop_
_entity.id
_entity.type
_entity.pdbx_description
1 polymer ?
#
loop_
_entity_poly.entity_id
_entity_poly.type
_entity_poly.pdbx_seq_one_letter_code
_entity_poly.pdbx_strand_id
1 'polypeptide(L)'
;MENNSPNKSLDEVMDAMSESEQLHALDQQFPYLFTKAALFLEQGAVNYRTSDFFHEPKTTDPEELDIIANGCRQLCTGRGLRENAPFTQLGVTGFYQLMRLLHFQPTSRKTQRGIYVDDVRGNLDCISFRHAMDGRTATLYNFCVYS
;
A
#
# COMPACT_ATOMS: atom_id res chain seq x y z
N MET A 1 4.29 12.77 23.75
CA MET A 1 3.94 11.63 22.89
C MET A 1 5.12 11.45 21.96
N GLU A 2 5.85 10.35 22.10
CA GLU A 2 7.08 10.09 21.37
C GLU A 2 6.75 9.86 19.89
N ASN A 3 7.09 10.83 19.04
CA ASN A 3 7.17 10.63 17.59
C ASN A 3 8.40 9.77 17.32
N ASN A 4 8.24 8.46 17.41
CA ASN A 4 9.26 7.49 17.04
C ASN A 4 8.78 6.72 15.80
N SER A 5 9.16 7.20 14.63
CA SER A 5 9.33 6.34 13.46
C SER A 5 10.55 6.83 12.71
N PRO A 6 11.61 6.02 12.59
CA PRO A 6 12.66 6.31 11.63
C PRO A 6 12.01 6.12 10.27
N ASN A 7 11.56 7.21 9.65
CA ASN A 7 11.09 7.15 8.26
C ASN A 7 12.31 6.75 7.44
N LYS A 8 12.39 5.46 7.09
CA LYS A 8 13.41 4.97 6.19
C LYS A 8 13.32 5.78 4.91
N SER A 9 14.44 6.16 4.33
CA SER A 9 14.41 6.79 3.01
C SER A 9 13.98 5.78 1.94
N LEU A 10 13.51 6.26 0.79
CA LEU A 10 13.24 5.37 -0.34
C LEU A 10 14.49 4.57 -0.72
N ASP A 11 15.66 5.23 -0.72
CA ASP A 11 16.94 4.60 -1.05
C ASP A 11 17.28 3.49 -0.06
N GLU A 12 17.10 3.71 1.25
CA GLU A 12 17.31 2.67 2.27
C GLU A 12 16.42 1.43 2.06
N VAL A 13 15.18 1.63 1.62
CA VAL A 13 14.25 0.52 1.35
C VAL A 13 14.60 -0.19 0.06
N MET A 14 15.02 0.54 -0.98
CA MET A 14 15.45 -0.01 -2.27
C MET A 14 16.80 -0.76 -2.15
N ASP A 15 17.76 -0.21 -1.41
CA ASP A 15 19.09 -0.80 -1.21
C ASP A 15 19.04 -2.11 -0.41
N ALA A 16 17.99 -2.30 0.40
CA ALA A 16 17.73 -3.55 1.10
C ALA A 16 17.15 -4.66 0.19
N MET A 17 16.74 -4.32 -1.03
CA MET A 17 16.24 -5.27 -2.03
C MET A 17 17.38 -5.75 -2.94
N SER A 18 17.29 -6.99 -3.42
CA SER A 18 18.15 -7.46 -4.52
C SER A 18 17.90 -6.66 -5.81
N GLU A 19 18.84 -6.69 -6.76
CA GLU A 19 18.69 -6.00 -8.04
C GLU A 19 17.39 -6.36 -8.78
N SER A 20 17.04 -7.65 -8.81
CA SER A 20 15.77 -8.10 -9.42
C SER A 20 14.53 -7.57 -8.72
N GLU A 21 14.59 -7.40 -7.40
CA GLU A 21 13.49 -6.86 -6.61
C GLU A 21 13.38 -5.34 -6.79
N GLN A 22 14.51 -4.63 -6.92
CA GLN A 22 14.52 -3.21 -7.24
C GLN A 22 13.89 -2.95 -8.61
N LEU A 23 14.28 -3.71 -9.65
CA LEU A 23 13.68 -3.60 -10.99
C LEU A 23 12.17 -3.86 -10.94
N HIS A 24 11.75 -4.92 -10.26
CA HIS A 24 10.32 -5.20 -10.07
C HIS A 24 9.59 -4.08 -9.30
N ALA A 25 10.22 -3.52 -8.27
CA ALA A 25 9.65 -2.40 -7.52
C ALA A 25 9.45 -1.16 -8.42
N LEU A 26 10.41 -0.87 -9.30
CA LEU A 26 10.29 0.20 -10.30
C LEU A 26 9.13 -0.07 -11.28
N ASP A 27 9.01 -1.30 -11.79
CA ASP A 27 7.89 -1.71 -12.66
C ASP A 27 6.53 -1.51 -11.97
N GLN A 28 6.45 -1.82 -10.66
CA GLN A 28 5.24 -1.62 -9.85
C GLN A 28 5.05 -0.19 -9.34
N GLN A 29 5.81 0.79 -9.86
CA GLN A 29 5.70 2.20 -9.50
C GLN A 29 5.98 2.48 -8.02
N PHE A 30 6.81 1.65 -7.37
CA PHE A 30 7.07 1.73 -5.95
C PHE A 30 7.57 3.10 -5.48
N PRO A 31 8.50 3.80 -6.15
CA PRO A 31 8.92 5.16 -5.73
C PRO A 31 7.74 6.13 -5.59
N TYR A 32 6.77 6.07 -6.51
CA TYR A 32 5.57 6.90 -6.46
C TYR A 32 4.67 6.50 -5.28
N LEU A 33 4.38 5.21 -5.15
CA LEU A 33 3.54 4.68 -4.08
C LEU A 33 4.13 5.00 -2.70
N PHE A 34 5.45 4.80 -2.55
CA PHE A 34 6.22 5.11 -1.34
C PHE A 34 6.12 6.60 -1.00
N THR A 35 6.43 7.49 -1.96
CA THR A 35 6.47 8.93 -1.71
C THR A 35 5.11 9.46 -1.27
N LYS A 36 4.04 9.03 -1.94
CA LYS A 36 2.66 9.41 -1.58
C LYS A 36 2.25 8.85 -0.21
N ALA A 37 2.61 7.61 0.10
CA ALA A 37 2.35 7.00 1.40
C ALA A 37 3.11 7.71 2.53
N ALA A 38 4.39 8.00 2.34
CA ALA A 38 5.21 8.75 3.30
C ALA A 38 4.65 10.16 3.54
N LEU A 39 4.25 10.86 2.47
CA LEU A 39 3.63 12.18 2.57
C LEU A 39 2.32 12.15 3.37
N PHE A 40 1.48 11.14 3.16
CA PHE A 40 0.25 10.95 3.94
C PHE A 40 0.55 10.75 5.43
N LEU A 41 1.54 9.91 5.76
CA LEU A 41 1.95 9.66 7.14
C LEU A 41 2.54 10.90 7.81
N GLU A 42 3.29 11.71 7.07
CA GLU A 42 3.88 12.96 7.57
C GLU A 42 2.82 14.05 7.82
N GLN A 43 1.92 14.26 6.85
CA GLN A 43 0.96 15.36 6.91
C GLN A 43 -0.27 15.03 7.75
N GLY A 44 -0.62 13.75 7.85
CA GLY A 44 -1.90 13.30 8.38
C GLY A 44 -3.07 13.56 7.42
N ALA A 45 -4.20 12.89 7.69
CA ALA A 45 -5.32 12.83 6.75
C ALA A 45 -5.95 14.19 6.40
N VAL A 46 -6.03 15.13 7.35
CA VAL A 46 -6.64 16.45 7.12
C VAL A 46 -5.80 17.27 6.15
N ASN A 47 -4.50 17.42 6.42
CA ASN A 47 -3.62 18.25 5.59
C ASN A 47 -3.39 17.63 4.22
N TYR A 48 -3.23 16.30 4.15
CA TYR A 48 -3.10 15.58 2.89
C TYR A 48 -4.32 15.83 2.01
N ARG A 49 -5.54 15.69 2.55
CA ARG A 49 -6.80 15.93 1.82
C ARG A 49 -6.93 17.34 1.27
N THR A 50 -6.50 18.35 2.02
CA THR A 50 -6.61 19.75 1.61
C THR A 50 -5.72 20.07 0.41
N SER A 51 -4.55 19.42 0.31
CA SER A 51 -3.59 19.63 -0.78
C SER A 51 -3.77 18.65 -1.94
N ASP A 52 -4.46 17.53 -1.72
CA ASP A 52 -4.71 16.51 -2.74
C ASP A 52 -5.77 16.95 -3.76
N PHE A 53 -5.45 16.80 -5.05
CA PHE A 53 -6.35 17.16 -6.16
C PHE A 53 -7.69 16.42 -6.11
N PHE A 54 -7.67 15.15 -5.67
CA PHE A 54 -8.88 14.34 -5.55
C PHE A 54 -9.50 14.43 -4.15
N HIS A 55 -8.92 15.20 -3.23
CA HIS A 55 -9.34 15.29 -1.83
C HIS A 55 -9.46 13.92 -1.17
N GLU A 56 -8.47 13.04 -1.36
CA GLU A 56 -8.36 11.79 -0.62
C GLU A 56 -7.59 11.97 0.71
N PRO A 57 -7.80 11.12 1.72
CA PRO A 57 -8.84 10.09 1.78
C PRO A 57 -10.23 10.72 2.00
N LYS A 58 -11.27 10.22 1.32
CA LYS A 58 -12.65 10.70 1.53
C LYS A 58 -13.21 10.42 2.91
N THR A 59 -12.79 9.31 3.52
CA THR A 59 -13.29 8.93 4.83
C THR A 59 -12.77 9.89 5.91
N THR A 60 -13.61 10.08 6.93
CA THR A 60 -13.25 10.78 8.17
C THR A 60 -13.38 9.85 9.38
N ASP A 61 -13.75 8.59 9.13
CA ASP A 61 -13.86 7.58 10.16
C ASP A 61 -12.46 7.21 10.68
N PRO A 62 -12.22 7.30 12.01
CA PRO A 62 -10.90 7.02 12.57
C PRO A 62 -10.39 5.60 12.30
N GLU A 63 -11.26 4.59 12.31
CA GLU A 63 -10.85 3.19 12.11
C GLU A 63 -10.41 2.97 10.65
N GLU A 64 -11.15 3.53 9.69
CA GLU A 64 -10.75 3.49 8.28
C GLU A 64 -9.44 4.26 8.03
N LEU A 65 -9.26 5.42 8.67
CA LEU A 65 -8.02 6.19 8.58
C LEU A 65 -6.82 5.43 9.16
N ASP A 66 -7.00 4.72 10.27
CA ASP A 66 -5.96 3.88 10.86
C ASP A 66 -5.57 2.70 9.96
N ILE A 67 -6.54 2.10 9.26
CA ILE A 67 -6.30 1.06 8.27
C ILE A 67 -5.50 1.62 7.08
N ILE A 68 -5.87 2.79 6.56
CA ILE A 68 -5.13 3.46 5.48
C ILE A 68 -3.69 3.76 5.94
N ALA A 69 -3.52 4.32 7.13
CA ALA A 69 -2.21 4.62 7.70
C ALA A 69 -1.37 3.35 7.91
N ASN A 70 -1.99 2.23 8.31
CA ASN A 70 -1.32 0.92 8.38
C ASN A 70 -0.82 0.49 6.99
N GLY A 71 -1.65 0.63 5.96
CA GLY A 71 -1.26 0.36 4.57
C GLY A 71 -0.07 1.22 4.11
N CYS A 72 -0.09 2.52 4.41
CA CYS A 72 1.01 3.42 4.10
C CYS A 72 2.31 3.02 4.82
N ARG A 73 2.25 2.66 6.11
CA ARG A 73 3.43 2.18 6.86
C ARG A 73 4.01 0.92 6.23
N GLN A 74 3.17 -0.03 5.84
CA GLN A 74 3.61 -1.26 5.17
C GLN A 74 4.26 -0.95 3.80
N LEU A 75 3.70 -0.01 3.03
CA LEU A 75 4.32 0.49 1.80
C LEU A 75 5.71 1.06 2.04
N CYS A 76 5.88 1.88 3.08
CA CYS A 76 7.17 2.43 3.46
C CYS A 76 8.19 1.37 3.95
N THR A 77 7.80 0.10 4.04
CA THR A 77 8.69 -1.04 4.30
C THR A 77 8.88 -1.97 3.10
N GLY A 78 8.32 -1.63 1.93
CA GLY A 78 8.40 -2.43 0.72
C GLY A 78 7.42 -3.61 0.66
N ARG A 79 6.43 -3.68 1.56
CA ARG A 79 5.39 -4.73 1.53
C ARG A 79 4.38 -4.45 0.42
N GLY A 80 3.72 -5.52 -0.02
CA GLY A 80 2.69 -5.50 -1.05
C GLY A 80 3.22 -5.67 -2.47
N LEU A 81 4.54 -5.54 -2.69
CA LEU A 81 5.14 -5.68 -4.02
C LEU A 81 5.26 -7.15 -4.47
N ARG A 82 5.24 -8.10 -3.53
CA ARG A 82 5.54 -9.52 -3.78
C ARG A 82 4.60 -10.44 -3.01
N GLU A 83 4.38 -11.65 -3.55
CA GLU A 83 3.54 -12.69 -2.94
C GLU A 83 4.00 -13.10 -1.55
N ASN A 84 5.32 -13.18 -1.33
CA ASN A 84 5.92 -13.58 -0.06
C ASN A 84 5.99 -12.45 0.98
N ALA A 85 5.65 -11.22 0.60
CA ALA A 85 5.61 -10.07 1.50
C ALA A 85 4.38 -9.20 1.19
N PRO A 86 3.15 -9.74 1.29
CA PRO A 86 1.94 -9.00 0.96
C PRO A 86 1.64 -7.96 2.04
N PHE A 87 0.70 -7.05 1.73
CA PHE A 87 0.00 -6.32 2.77
C PHE A 87 -0.75 -7.29 3.68
N THR A 88 -0.91 -6.90 4.94
CA THR A 88 -1.65 -7.66 5.96
C THR A 88 -2.52 -6.71 6.77
N GLN A 89 -3.59 -7.25 7.38
CA GLN A 89 -4.46 -6.49 8.30
C GLN A 89 -5.12 -5.24 7.67
N LEU A 90 -5.33 -5.23 6.35
CA LEU A 90 -6.11 -4.19 5.66
C LEU A 90 -7.54 -4.64 5.34
N GLY A 91 -7.77 -5.96 5.26
CA GLY A 91 -8.94 -6.50 4.58
C GLY A 91 -8.97 -6.09 3.10
N VAL A 92 -10.05 -6.44 2.41
CA VAL A 92 -10.23 -6.07 0.99
C VAL A 92 -10.61 -4.59 0.87
N THR A 93 -11.52 -4.11 1.71
CA THR A 93 -12.00 -2.71 1.68
C THR A 93 -10.88 -1.73 2.00
N GLY A 94 -10.12 -1.96 3.07
CA GLY A 94 -9.00 -1.10 3.44
C GLY A 94 -7.91 -1.08 2.38
N PHE A 95 -7.66 -2.20 1.71
CA PHE A 95 -6.72 -2.23 0.59
C PHE A 95 -7.20 -1.38 -0.60
N TYR A 96 -8.49 -1.40 -0.94
CA TYR A 96 -9.01 -0.49 -1.96
C TYR A 96 -8.98 0.98 -1.54
N GLN A 97 -9.22 1.29 -0.25
CA GLN A 97 -9.09 2.65 0.27
C GLN A 97 -7.65 3.15 0.21
N LEU A 98 -6.66 2.30 0.56
CA LEU A 98 -5.24 2.59 0.39
C LEU A 98 -4.92 2.92 -1.08
N MET A 99 -5.32 2.07 -2.01
CA MET A 99 -4.99 2.31 -3.42
C MET A 99 -5.71 3.53 -4.00
N ARG A 100 -6.92 3.81 -3.52
CA ARG A 100 -7.65 5.03 -3.85
C ARG A 100 -6.94 6.29 -3.35
N LEU A 101 -6.39 6.29 -2.13
CA LEU A 101 -5.55 7.38 -1.61
C LEU A 101 -4.38 7.70 -2.56
N LEU A 102 -3.82 6.65 -3.18
CA LEU A 102 -2.68 6.75 -4.10
C LEU A 102 -3.11 6.98 -5.56
N HIS A 103 -4.41 7.26 -5.79
CA HIS A 103 -5.04 7.52 -7.10
C HIS A 103 -4.99 6.35 -8.07
N PHE A 104 -4.98 5.12 -7.55
CA PHE A 104 -5.02 3.89 -8.32
C PHE A 104 -6.40 3.25 -8.28
N GLN A 105 -6.91 2.88 -9.46
CA GLN A 105 -8.18 2.19 -9.63
C GLN A 105 -7.92 0.71 -9.99
N PRO A 106 -8.66 -0.24 -9.39
CA PRO A 106 -8.46 -1.66 -9.69
C PRO A 106 -8.88 -1.97 -11.13
N THR A 107 -8.09 -2.79 -11.82
CA THR A 107 -8.36 -3.24 -13.19
C THR A 107 -8.58 -4.74 -13.28
N SER A 108 -7.91 -5.53 -12.43
CA SER A 108 -8.13 -6.96 -12.34
C SER A 108 -7.76 -7.50 -10.97
N ARG A 109 -8.33 -8.63 -10.58
CA ARG A 109 -8.03 -9.33 -9.32
C ARG A 109 -7.93 -10.83 -9.58
N LYS A 110 -6.91 -11.44 -9.01
CA LYS A 110 -6.76 -12.89 -8.84
C LYS A 110 -6.66 -13.18 -7.35
N THR A 111 -7.30 -14.26 -6.90
CA THR A 111 -7.26 -14.66 -5.49
C THR A 111 -6.79 -16.09 -5.37
N GLN A 112 -5.71 -16.29 -4.63
CA GLN A 112 -5.28 -17.62 -4.18
C GLN A 112 -5.88 -17.90 -2.81
N ARG A 113 -6.48 -19.08 -2.63
CA ARG A 113 -7.17 -19.48 -1.39
C ARG A 113 -6.35 -20.48 -0.61
N GLY A 114 -6.50 -20.47 0.72
CA GLY A 114 -5.82 -21.42 1.60
C GLY A 114 -4.31 -21.19 1.71
N ILE A 115 -3.86 -19.96 1.46
CA ILE A 115 -2.46 -19.55 1.61
C ILE A 115 -2.16 -19.33 3.09
N TYR A 116 -0.94 -19.67 3.51
CA TYR A 116 -0.44 -19.40 4.85
C TYR A 116 0.55 -18.25 4.82
N VAL A 117 0.33 -17.26 5.68
CA VAL A 117 1.27 -16.16 5.96
C VAL A 117 1.40 -16.09 7.47
N ASP A 118 2.63 -16.18 7.99
CA ASP A 118 2.94 -16.18 9.42
C ASP A 118 2.08 -17.20 10.21
N ASP A 119 2.00 -18.43 9.70
CA ASP A 119 1.19 -19.55 10.22
C ASP A 119 -0.34 -19.33 10.26
N VAL A 120 -0.83 -18.22 9.72
CA VAL A 120 -2.25 -17.90 9.60
C VAL A 120 -2.76 -18.28 8.22
N ARG A 121 -3.87 -19.01 8.16
CA ARG A 121 -4.53 -19.41 6.91
C ARG A 121 -5.48 -18.31 6.40
N GLY A 122 -5.41 -18.00 5.11
CA GLY A 122 -6.25 -16.97 4.51
C GLY A 122 -6.29 -17.00 2.98
N ASN A 123 -6.66 -15.87 2.39
CA ASN A 123 -6.65 -15.61 0.96
C ASN A 123 -5.56 -14.60 0.62
N LEU A 124 -4.83 -14.84 -0.46
CA LEU A 124 -3.89 -13.88 -1.05
C LEU A 124 -4.51 -13.28 -2.31
N ASP A 125 -4.80 -11.99 -2.25
CA ASP A 125 -5.22 -11.21 -3.41
C ASP A 125 -4.03 -10.66 -4.15
N CYS A 126 -4.02 -10.82 -5.47
CA CYS A 126 -3.15 -10.15 -6.40
C CYS A 126 -4.03 -9.23 -7.26
N ILE A 127 -3.89 -7.93 -7.09
CA ILE A 127 -4.74 -6.93 -7.74
C ILE A 127 -3.87 -6.03 -8.61
N SER A 128 -4.23 -5.92 -9.88
CA SER A 128 -3.64 -4.92 -10.78
C SER A 128 -4.46 -3.65 -10.71
N PHE A 129 -3.76 -2.53 -10.74
CA PHE A 129 -4.32 -1.19 -10.68
C PHE A 129 -3.81 -0.34 -11.83
N ARG A 130 -4.57 0.72 -12.14
CA ARG A 130 -4.20 1.77 -13.09
C ARG A 130 -4.32 3.13 -12.40
N HIS A 131 -3.29 3.94 -12.52
CA HIS A 131 -3.26 5.30 -12.00
C HIS A 131 -4.23 6.18 -12.81
N ALA A 132 -5.04 6.96 -12.12
CA ALA A 132 -6.18 7.67 -12.71
C ALA A 132 -5.76 8.80 -13.67
N MET A 133 -4.57 9.38 -13.51
CA MET A 133 -4.15 10.56 -14.27
C MET A 133 -3.32 10.25 -15.51
N ASP A 134 -2.45 9.25 -15.43
CA ASP A 134 -1.44 8.97 -16.47
C ASP A 134 -1.45 7.51 -16.95
N GLY A 135 -2.33 6.67 -16.40
CA GLY A 135 -2.51 5.30 -16.86
C GLY A 135 -1.40 4.33 -16.48
N ARG A 136 -0.39 4.73 -15.69
CA ARG A 136 0.64 3.83 -15.15
C ARG A 136 -0.02 2.70 -14.36
N THR A 137 0.58 1.52 -14.36
CA THR A 137 0.00 0.34 -13.71
C THR A 137 0.88 -0.19 -12.60
N ALA A 138 0.25 -0.77 -11.57
CA ALA A 138 0.94 -1.48 -10.49
C ALA A 138 0.14 -2.73 -10.14
N THR A 139 0.84 -3.83 -9.84
CA THR A 139 0.24 -5.07 -9.33
C THR A 139 0.75 -5.32 -7.93
N LEU A 140 -0.19 -5.45 -6.99
CA LEU A 140 0.10 -5.51 -5.56
C LEU A 140 -0.65 -6.66 -4.90
N TYR A 141 -0.09 -7.10 -3.77
CA TYR A 141 -0.51 -8.30 -3.05
C TYR A 141 -1.05 -7.97 -1.66
N ASN A 142 -2.22 -8.48 -1.31
CA ASN A 142 -2.88 -8.28 -0.02
C ASN A 142 -3.38 -9.60 0.56
N PHE A 143 -2.97 -9.91 1.79
CA PHE A 143 -3.37 -11.11 2.50
C PHE A 143 -4.52 -10.82 3.47
N CYS A 144 -5.59 -11.59 3.34
CA CYS A 144 -6.80 -11.50 4.16
C CYS A 144 -7.03 -12.82 4.90
N VAL A 145 -7.06 -12.78 6.22
CA VAL A 145 -7.36 -13.94 7.08
C VAL A 145 -8.81 -14.39 6.85
N TYR A 146 -9.08 -15.70 6.96
CA TYR A 146 -10.46 -16.18 7.03
C TYR A 146 -11.10 -15.70 8.33
N SER A 147 -12.21 -14.97 8.21
CA SER A 147 -13.12 -14.68 9.33
C SER A 147 -13.93 -15.92 9.71
#